data_AF-A0A7C7QRI2-F1
#
_entry.id   AF-A0A7C7QRI2-F1
#
_cell.length_a   1.000
_cell.length_b   1.000
_cell.length_c   1.000
_cell.angle_alpha   90.00
_cell.angle_beta   90.00
_cell.angle_gamma   90.00
#
_symmetry.space_group_name_H-M   'P 1'
#
loop_
_entity.id
_entity.type
_entity.pdbx_description
1 polymer ?
#
loop_
_entity_poly.entity_id
_entity_poly.type
_entity_poly.pdbx_seq_one_letter_code
_entity_poly.pdbx_strand_id
1 'polypeptide(L)'
;MNKKLLNLLLVITILAVLVPTALAAPPVQEGGQDYIVVADDWLSKLADKYLGNPLAYPAITNYTNKKNAEDSSYAKIKDSNLIEVGWKIYIPSAAEADAYFAAQATKVGGTGDTIKIGALAPLSAPGSVTGGTAMKAAFEIAVEEINAAGGVLGKPVELVIVDTEGLPERGTAAMERLITEEKVVAVVGEYHSAVGLTAK
;
A
#
# COMPACT_ATOMS: atom_id res chain seq x y z
N MET A 1 11.09 18.25 59.60
CA MET A 1 11.16 17.85 58.17
C MET A 1 12.23 18.69 57.49
N ASN A 2 13.34 18.07 57.06
CA ASN A 2 14.53 18.81 56.61
C ASN A 2 14.31 19.38 55.20
N LYS A 3 14.78 20.62 54.94
CA LYS A 3 14.62 21.31 53.63
C LYS A 3 15.13 20.47 52.44
N LYS A 4 16.10 19.58 52.66
CA LYS A 4 16.58 18.62 51.64
C LYS A 4 15.54 17.55 51.29
N LEU A 5 14.72 17.11 52.25
CA LEU A 5 13.64 16.14 52.03
C LEU A 5 12.44 16.79 51.31
N LEU A 6 12.17 18.07 51.59
CA LEU A 6 11.12 18.85 50.93
C LEU A 6 11.49 19.17 49.46
N ASN A 7 12.75 19.54 49.19
CA ASN A 7 13.21 19.78 47.82
C ASN A 7 13.28 18.47 47.00
N LEU A 8 13.61 17.33 47.63
CA LEU A 8 13.62 16.04 46.94
C LEU A 8 12.20 15.57 46.57
N LEU A 9 11.21 15.81 47.43
CA LEU A 9 9.79 15.54 47.10
C LEU A 9 9.26 16.47 46.00
N LEU A 10 9.72 17.73 45.95
CA LEU A 10 9.30 18.70 44.94
C LEU A 10 9.89 18.37 43.54
N VAL A 11 11.12 17.84 43.49
CA VAL A 11 11.75 17.44 42.23
C VAL A 11 11.14 16.14 41.68
N ILE A 12 10.74 15.22 42.55
CA ILE A 12 10.06 13.97 42.14
C ILE A 12 8.63 14.24 41.63
N THR A 13 7.94 15.26 42.15
CA THR A 13 6.61 15.65 41.66
C THR A 13 6.65 16.41 40.34
N ILE A 14 7.72 17.14 40.04
CA ILE A 14 7.89 17.84 38.75
C ILE A 14 8.33 16.88 37.62
N LEU A 15 8.99 15.76 37.93
CA LEU A 15 9.36 14.76 36.93
C LEU A 15 8.21 13.82 36.48
N ALA A 16 7.06 13.87 37.14
CA ALA A 16 5.91 13.01 36.85
C ALA A 16 4.88 13.62 35.86
N VAL A 17 5.10 14.84 35.37
CA VAL A 17 4.12 15.58 34.52
C VAL A 17 4.56 15.64 33.04
N LEU A 18 5.60 14.91 32.65
CA LEU A 18 6.07 14.88 31.25
C LEU A 18 6.08 13.47 30.67
N VAL A 19 5.00 12.72 30.87
CA VAL A 19 4.66 11.65 29.91
C VAL A 19 3.95 12.38 28.77
N PRO A 20 4.46 12.36 27.52
CA PRO A 20 3.66 12.84 26.42
C PRO A 20 2.35 12.06 26.46
N THR A 21 1.22 12.77 26.63
CA THR A 21 -0.07 12.22 26.27
C THR A 21 -0.01 11.98 24.77
N ALA A 22 0.58 10.85 24.37
CA ALA A 22 0.18 10.18 23.16
C ALA A 22 -1.34 10.10 23.28
N LEU A 23 -2.02 10.82 22.40
CA LEU A 23 -3.45 10.68 22.19
C LEU A 23 -3.68 9.17 22.19
N ALA A 24 -4.35 8.63 23.21
CA ALA A 24 -4.58 7.20 23.30
C ALA A 24 -5.21 6.81 21.98
N ALA A 25 -4.49 6.02 21.17
CA ALA A 25 -5.08 5.41 20.00
C ALA A 25 -6.38 4.76 20.51
N PRO A 26 -7.55 5.11 19.93
CA PRO A 26 -8.81 4.57 20.40
C PRO A 26 -8.66 3.05 20.52
N PRO A 27 -9.22 2.44 21.57
CA PRO A 27 -9.02 1.03 21.87
C PRO A 27 -9.27 0.21 20.61
N VAL A 28 -8.27 -0.60 20.22
CA VAL A 28 -8.39 -1.53 19.11
C VAL A 28 -9.56 -2.45 19.43
N GLN A 29 -10.69 -2.25 18.75
CA GLN A 29 -11.88 -3.08 18.93
C GLN A 29 -11.56 -4.51 18.49
N GLU A 30 -11.72 -5.46 19.40
CA GLU A 30 -11.37 -6.89 19.23
C GLU A 30 -12.14 -7.61 18.11
N GLY A 31 -13.16 -6.99 17.53
CA GLY A 31 -13.93 -7.51 16.41
C GLY A 31 -14.42 -6.40 15.49
N GLY A 32 -14.77 -6.75 14.25
CA GLY A 32 -15.40 -5.80 13.34
C GLY A 32 -16.77 -5.35 13.85
N GLN A 33 -17.30 -4.28 13.24
CA GLN A 33 -18.50 -3.60 13.70
C GLN A 33 -19.50 -3.35 12.58
N ASP A 34 -20.78 -3.37 12.95
CA ASP A 34 -21.88 -2.95 12.08
C ASP A 34 -21.88 -1.43 11.98
N TYR A 35 -22.01 -0.91 10.76
CA TYR A 35 -22.04 0.51 10.47
C TYR A 35 -23.17 0.86 9.52
N ILE A 36 -23.83 2.00 9.79
CA ILE A 36 -24.83 2.57 8.89
C ILE A 36 -24.20 3.74 8.16
N VAL A 37 -24.15 3.65 6.83
CA VAL A 37 -23.56 4.68 5.97
C VAL A 37 -24.31 6.01 6.16
N VAL A 38 -23.57 7.08 6.41
CA VAL A 38 -24.14 8.45 6.48
C VAL A 38 -23.76 9.26 5.25
N ALA A 39 -24.34 10.47 5.12
CA ALA A 39 -23.97 11.38 4.05
C ALA A 39 -22.46 11.70 4.11
N ASP A 40 -21.84 11.86 2.93
CA ASP A 40 -20.40 12.10 2.74
C ASP A 40 -19.46 10.95 3.16
N ASP A 41 -19.98 9.72 3.26
CA ASP A 41 -19.15 8.53 3.40
C ASP A 41 -18.83 7.86 2.07
N TRP A 42 -17.59 7.40 1.96
CA TRP A 42 -17.16 6.45 0.93
C TRP A 42 -16.18 5.47 1.57
N LEU A 43 -16.02 4.29 0.96
CA LEU A 43 -15.36 3.16 1.63
C LEU A 43 -13.89 3.42 2.01
N SER A 44 -13.11 4.15 1.20
CA SER A 44 -11.72 4.46 1.55
C SER A 44 -11.57 5.44 2.71
N LYS A 45 -12.51 6.38 2.88
CA LYS A 45 -12.56 7.25 4.06
C LYS A 45 -12.91 6.46 5.32
N LEU A 46 -13.82 5.50 5.22
CA LEU A 46 -14.14 4.59 6.33
C LEU A 46 -12.94 3.68 6.64
N ALA A 47 -12.27 3.14 5.63
CA ALA A 47 -11.08 2.33 5.80
C ALA A 47 -9.93 3.12 6.47
N ASP A 48 -9.70 4.36 6.06
CA ASP A 48 -8.72 5.23 6.70
C ASP A 48 -9.07 5.47 8.18
N LYS A 49 -10.34 5.83 8.46
CA LYS A 49 -10.81 6.13 9.81
C LYS A 49 -10.75 4.93 10.77
N TYR A 50 -11.15 3.74 10.30
CA TYR A 50 -11.35 2.57 11.17
C TYR A 50 -10.21 1.54 11.08
N LEU A 51 -9.48 1.50 9.96
CA LEU A 51 -8.40 0.54 9.71
C LEU A 51 -7.03 1.23 9.62
N GLY A 52 -6.97 2.56 9.59
CA GLY A 52 -5.72 3.31 9.44
C GLY A 52 -5.07 3.16 8.06
N ASN A 53 -5.79 2.57 7.10
CA ASN A 53 -5.30 2.33 5.75
C ASN A 53 -6.44 2.59 4.74
N PRO A 54 -6.40 3.69 3.96
CA PRO A 54 -7.43 3.99 2.98
C PRO A 54 -7.55 2.92 1.90
N LEU A 55 -6.47 2.17 1.61
CA LEU A 55 -6.46 1.09 0.63
C LEU A 55 -7.09 -0.21 1.16
N ALA A 56 -7.44 -0.27 2.45
CA ALA A 56 -8.09 -1.44 3.04
C ALA A 56 -9.60 -1.54 2.74
N TYR A 57 -10.16 -0.58 2.02
CA TYR A 57 -11.59 -0.55 1.65
C TYR A 57 -12.12 -1.81 0.93
N PRO A 58 -11.36 -2.57 0.12
CA PRO A 58 -11.85 -3.81 -0.48
C PRO A 58 -12.18 -4.89 0.55
N ALA A 59 -11.55 -4.84 1.73
CA ALA A 59 -11.90 -5.72 2.84
C ALA A 59 -13.32 -5.42 3.35
N ILE A 60 -13.68 -4.14 3.49
CA ILE A 60 -15.05 -3.72 3.88
C ILE A 60 -16.07 -4.29 2.89
N THR A 61 -15.83 -4.14 1.59
CA THR A 61 -16.68 -4.71 0.54
C THR A 61 -16.80 -6.23 0.66
N ASN A 62 -15.68 -6.93 0.85
CA ASN A 62 -15.65 -8.39 0.95
C ASN A 62 -16.45 -8.90 2.14
N TYR A 63 -16.19 -8.39 3.34
CA TYR A 63 -16.85 -8.84 4.55
C TYR A 63 -18.32 -8.41 4.60
N THR A 64 -18.66 -7.23 4.09
CA THR A 64 -20.06 -6.81 3.96
C THR A 64 -20.84 -7.75 3.04
N ASN A 65 -20.29 -8.12 1.89
CA ASN A 65 -20.92 -9.09 0.98
C ASN A 65 -20.99 -10.51 1.58
N LYS A 66 -19.99 -10.92 2.36
CA LYS A 66 -20.01 -12.18 3.09
C LYS A 66 -21.15 -12.20 4.12
N LYS A 67 -21.29 -11.12 4.89
CA LYS A 67 -22.42 -10.94 5.82
C LYS A 67 -23.76 -10.88 5.11
N ASN A 68 -23.86 -10.21 3.95
CA ASN A 68 -25.09 -10.18 3.13
C ASN A 68 -25.55 -11.57 2.69
N ALA A 69 -24.61 -12.49 2.41
CA ALA A 69 -24.93 -13.86 2.04
C ALA A 69 -25.53 -14.68 3.18
N GLU A 70 -25.22 -14.32 4.44
CA GLU A 70 -25.76 -14.94 5.65
C GLU A 70 -27.03 -14.22 6.15
N ASP A 71 -27.03 -12.89 6.07
CA ASP A 71 -28.10 -11.99 6.51
C ASP A 71 -28.32 -10.88 5.47
N SER A 72 -29.48 -10.92 4.81
CA SER A 72 -29.86 -9.95 3.78
C SER A 72 -30.07 -8.52 4.29
N SER A 73 -29.98 -8.26 5.60
CA SER A 73 -30.01 -6.91 6.17
C SER A 73 -28.78 -6.07 5.80
N TYR A 74 -27.65 -6.72 5.50
CA TYR A 74 -26.45 -6.03 5.03
C TYR A 74 -26.55 -5.67 3.55
N ALA A 75 -25.89 -4.60 3.13
CA ALA A 75 -25.86 -4.20 1.74
C ALA A 75 -25.10 -5.20 0.86
N LYS A 76 -25.50 -5.31 -0.41
CA LYS A 76 -24.75 -6.04 -1.44
C LYS A 76 -23.97 -5.04 -2.30
N ILE A 77 -22.70 -4.84 -1.97
CA ILE A 77 -21.83 -3.89 -2.63
C ILE A 77 -21.31 -4.51 -3.93
N LYS A 78 -21.84 -4.08 -5.06
CA LYS A 78 -21.37 -4.49 -6.41
C LYS A 78 -20.27 -3.57 -6.94
N ASP A 79 -20.40 -2.27 -6.67
CA ASP A 79 -19.40 -1.26 -7.00
C ASP A 79 -18.95 -0.61 -5.68
N SER A 80 -17.65 -0.67 -5.40
CA SER A 80 -17.08 -0.11 -4.17
C SER A 80 -17.03 1.43 -4.19
N ASN A 81 -17.21 2.05 -5.36
CA ASN A 81 -17.28 3.51 -5.49
C ASN A 81 -18.67 4.07 -5.16
N LEU A 82 -19.68 3.21 -5.05
CA LEU A 82 -21.07 3.60 -4.85
C LEU A 82 -21.65 2.90 -3.61
N ILE A 83 -21.74 3.65 -2.53
CA ILE A 83 -22.48 3.26 -1.32
C ILE A 83 -23.57 4.30 -1.05
N GLU A 84 -24.73 3.86 -0.56
CA GLU A 84 -25.85 4.76 -0.29
C GLU A 84 -26.04 4.97 1.22
N VAL A 85 -26.51 6.16 1.56
CA VAL A 85 -26.89 6.52 2.93
C VAL A 85 -27.96 5.55 3.44
N GLY A 86 -27.79 5.07 4.67
CA GLY A 86 -28.69 4.12 5.32
C GLY A 86 -28.34 2.66 5.07
N TRP A 87 -27.37 2.35 4.20
CA TRP A 87 -26.90 0.98 4.03
C TRP A 87 -26.22 0.47 5.29
N LYS A 88 -26.62 -0.74 5.71
CA LYS A 88 -25.91 -1.49 6.75
C LYS A 88 -24.71 -2.20 6.12
N ILE A 89 -23.51 -1.83 6.55
CA ILE A 89 -22.26 -2.44 6.12
C ILE A 89 -21.51 -2.98 7.34
N TYR A 90 -20.57 -3.88 7.09
CA TYR A 90 -19.70 -4.41 8.13
C TYR A 90 -18.29 -3.88 7.93
N ILE A 91 -17.79 -3.14 8.93
CA ILE A 91 -16.41 -2.67 8.96
C ILE A 91 -15.60 -3.74 9.70
N PRO A 92 -14.68 -4.47 9.03
CA PRO A 92 -13.90 -5.51 9.67
C PRO A 92 -12.96 -4.92 10.73
N SER A 93 -12.44 -5.77 11.62
CA SER A 93 -11.29 -5.39 12.44
C SER A 93 -10.02 -5.27 11.59
N ALA A 94 -8.98 -4.65 12.14
CA ALA A 94 -7.67 -4.59 11.48
C ALA A 94 -7.14 -6.00 11.15
N ALA A 95 -7.26 -6.94 12.09
CA ALA A 95 -6.86 -8.34 11.87
C ALA A 95 -7.66 -9.04 10.77
N GLU A 96 -8.97 -8.76 10.66
CA GLU A 96 -9.80 -9.28 9.57
C GLU A 96 -9.42 -8.66 8.21
N ALA A 97 -9.10 -7.36 8.18
CA ALA A 97 -8.60 -6.70 6.98
C ALA A 97 -7.26 -7.27 6.53
N ASP A 98 -6.32 -7.51 7.45
CA ASP A 98 -5.04 -8.15 7.18
C ASP A 98 -5.23 -9.57 6.64
N ALA A 99 -6.13 -10.35 7.25
CA ALA A 99 -6.46 -11.68 6.78
C ALA A 99 -7.05 -11.68 5.37
N TYR A 100 -7.87 -10.68 5.02
CA TYR A 100 -8.34 -10.50 3.65
C TYR A 100 -7.18 -10.30 2.68
N PHE A 101 -6.22 -9.41 2.96
CA PHE A 101 -5.08 -9.19 2.08
C PHE A 101 -4.15 -10.40 1.99
N ALA A 102 -3.94 -11.13 3.09
CA ALA A 102 -3.20 -12.39 3.09
C ALA A 102 -3.91 -13.49 2.26
N ALA A 103 -5.25 -13.54 2.30
CA ALA A 103 -6.02 -14.47 1.46
C ALA A 103 -6.01 -14.06 -0.04
N GLN A 104 -5.91 -12.77 -0.34
CA GLN A 104 -5.79 -12.28 -1.71
C GLN A 104 -4.37 -12.54 -2.27
N ALA A 105 -3.35 -12.51 -1.42
CA ALA A 105 -1.99 -12.89 -1.75
C ALA A 105 -1.88 -14.33 -2.28
N THR A 106 -2.59 -15.27 -1.66
CA THR A 106 -2.60 -16.69 -2.07
C THR A 106 -3.42 -16.98 -3.32
N LYS A 107 -4.35 -16.09 -3.72
CA LYS A 107 -5.14 -16.24 -4.96
C LYS A 107 -4.39 -15.84 -6.23
N VAL A 108 -3.32 -15.04 -6.12
CA VAL A 108 -2.44 -14.72 -7.25
C VAL A 108 -1.37 -15.80 -7.38
N GLY A 109 -1.85 -17.02 -7.62
CA GLY A 109 -1.07 -18.21 -7.92
C GLY A 109 -0.46 -18.17 -9.32
N GLY A 110 0.43 -17.22 -9.59
CA GLY A 110 1.52 -17.48 -10.52
C GLY A 110 2.54 -18.36 -9.83
N THR A 111 3.00 -19.43 -10.46
CA THR A 111 3.97 -20.40 -9.91
C THR A 111 5.38 -19.82 -9.67
N GLY A 112 5.55 -18.49 -9.74
CA GLY A 112 6.80 -17.81 -9.43
C GLY A 112 6.80 -17.35 -7.98
N ASP A 113 7.86 -17.72 -7.26
CA ASP A 113 8.15 -17.25 -5.90
C ASP A 113 8.46 -15.75 -5.85
N THR A 114 8.62 -15.09 -7.01
CA THR A 114 9.03 -13.68 -7.15
C THR A 114 8.21 -12.99 -8.24
N ILE A 115 7.82 -11.73 -8.00
CA ILE A 115 7.17 -10.86 -8.99
C ILE A 115 8.24 -10.01 -9.66
N LYS A 116 8.46 -10.21 -10.97
CA LYS A 116 9.41 -9.43 -11.74
C LYS A 116 8.79 -8.17 -12.32
N ILE A 117 9.40 -7.01 -12.06
CA ILE A 117 9.02 -5.71 -12.59
C ILE A 117 10.17 -5.20 -13.47
N GLY A 118 9.87 -4.88 -14.72
CA GLY A 118 10.82 -4.24 -15.63
C GLY A 118 10.88 -2.74 -15.37
N ALA A 119 12.04 -2.13 -15.56
CA ALA A 119 12.20 -0.69 -15.48
C ALA A 119 13.05 -0.17 -16.64
N LEU A 120 12.58 0.91 -17.26
CA LEU A 120 13.29 1.61 -18.33
C LEU A 120 13.86 2.92 -17.80
N ALA A 121 15.16 3.16 -18.03
CA ALA A 121 15.83 4.38 -17.64
C ALA A 121 16.96 4.74 -18.63
N PRO A 122 17.21 6.02 -18.94
CA PRO A 122 18.34 6.44 -19.76
C PRO A 122 19.63 6.50 -18.91
N LEU A 123 20.37 5.40 -18.86
CA LEU A 123 21.59 5.28 -18.04
C LEU A 123 22.87 5.65 -18.79
N SER A 124 22.84 5.65 -20.12
CA SER A 124 23.96 6.06 -20.98
C SER A 124 23.61 7.24 -21.89
N ALA A 125 24.64 7.94 -22.35
CA ALA A 125 24.52 8.96 -23.39
C ALA A 125 24.03 8.32 -24.71
N PRO A 126 23.21 9.02 -25.52
CA PRO A 126 22.83 10.44 -25.46
C PRO A 126 21.68 10.76 -24.48
N GLY A 127 21.19 9.77 -23.74
CA GLY A 127 20.11 9.92 -22.78
C GLY A 127 20.44 10.85 -21.60
N SER A 128 19.42 11.16 -20.80
CA SER A 128 19.57 12.01 -19.62
C SER A 128 20.16 11.18 -18.47
N VAL A 129 21.47 10.94 -18.50
CA VAL A 129 22.17 10.05 -17.56
C VAL A 129 21.91 10.43 -16.10
N THR A 130 21.92 11.72 -15.78
CA THR A 130 21.61 12.20 -14.42
C THR A 130 20.18 11.85 -14.03
N GLY A 131 19.21 12.05 -14.94
CA GLY A 131 17.82 11.68 -14.71
C GLY A 131 17.63 10.16 -14.55
N GLY A 132 18.24 9.37 -15.44
CA GLY A 132 18.17 7.91 -15.37
C GLY A 132 18.83 7.33 -14.12
N THR A 133 19.94 7.93 -13.65
CA THR A 133 20.59 7.52 -12.40
C THR A 133 19.69 7.80 -11.19
N ALA A 134 19.01 8.95 -11.16
CA ALA A 134 18.05 9.27 -10.12
C ALA A 134 16.83 8.33 -10.16
N MET A 135 16.34 7.99 -11.35
CA MET A 135 15.26 7.00 -11.52
C MET A 135 15.67 5.62 -11.02
N LYS A 136 16.85 5.14 -11.40
CA LYS A 136 17.39 3.86 -10.93
C LYS A 136 17.43 3.79 -9.40
N ALA A 137 17.98 4.82 -8.76
CA ALA A 137 18.03 4.90 -7.31
C ALA A 137 16.61 4.88 -6.69
N ALA A 138 15.66 5.62 -7.26
CA ALA A 138 14.28 5.63 -6.79
C ALA A 138 13.60 4.26 -6.92
N PHE A 139 13.85 3.53 -8.02
CA PHE A 139 13.30 2.18 -8.20
C PHE A 139 13.88 1.19 -7.19
N GLU A 140 15.19 1.26 -6.95
CA GLU A 140 15.87 0.39 -5.99
C GLU A 140 15.33 0.61 -4.56
N ILE A 141 15.19 1.88 -4.15
CA ILE A 141 14.61 2.24 -2.85
C ILE A 141 13.17 1.74 -2.74
N ALA A 142 12.33 1.96 -3.76
CA ALA A 142 10.94 1.54 -3.72
C ALA A 142 10.80 0.01 -3.59
N VAL A 143 11.63 -0.75 -4.30
CA VAL A 143 11.62 -2.23 -4.23
C VAL A 143 12.13 -2.71 -2.87
N GLU A 144 13.13 -2.06 -2.29
CA GLU A 144 13.59 -2.33 -0.93
C GLU A 144 12.46 -2.12 0.10
N GLU A 145 11.78 -0.97 0.04
CA GLU A 145 10.66 -0.66 0.94
C GLU A 145 9.49 -1.65 0.78
N ILE A 146 9.11 -1.98 -0.46
CA ILE A 146 8.06 -2.94 -0.77
C ILE A 146 8.40 -4.33 -0.21
N ASN A 147 9.64 -4.80 -0.44
CA ASN A 147 10.06 -6.10 0.04
C ASN A 147 10.19 -6.15 1.57
N ALA A 148 10.67 -5.07 2.19
CA ALA A 148 10.70 -4.93 3.64
C ALA A 148 9.29 -4.95 4.26
N ALA A 149 8.28 -4.44 3.53
CA ALA A 149 6.87 -4.49 3.93
C ALA A 149 6.17 -5.84 3.65
N GLY A 150 6.91 -6.89 3.26
CA GLY A 150 6.36 -8.22 2.99
C GLY A 150 6.05 -8.50 1.52
N GLY A 151 6.52 -7.62 0.62
CA GLY A 151 6.39 -7.77 -0.82
C GLY A 151 4.99 -7.45 -1.35
N VAL A 152 4.76 -7.75 -2.63
CA VAL A 152 3.44 -7.60 -3.25
C VAL A 152 2.74 -8.93 -3.17
N LEU A 153 1.56 -8.95 -2.54
CA LEU A 153 0.77 -10.19 -2.41
C LEU A 153 1.58 -11.32 -1.76
N GLY A 154 2.38 -10.97 -0.74
CA GLY A 154 3.24 -11.92 -0.01
C GLY A 154 4.44 -12.44 -0.81
N LYS A 155 4.71 -11.87 -1.99
CA LYS A 155 5.82 -12.27 -2.86
C LYS A 155 6.86 -11.17 -2.97
N PRO A 156 8.16 -11.48 -2.88
CA PRO A 156 9.21 -10.51 -3.16
C PRO A 156 9.10 -10.00 -4.59
N VAL A 157 9.45 -8.73 -4.76
CA VAL A 157 9.58 -8.04 -6.03
C VAL A 157 11.04 -8.05 -6.47
N GLU A 158 11.28 -8.41 -7.72
CA GLU A 158 12.58 -8.32 -8.37
C GLU A 158 12.52 -7.26 -9.47
N LEU A 159 13.53 -6.38 -9.50
CA LEU A 159 13.61 -5.30 -10.45
C LEU A 159 14.59 -5.64 -11.58
N VAL A 160 14.15 -5.54 -12.83
CA VAL A 160 15.00 -5.69 -14.01
C VAL A 160 15.10 -4.35 -14.73
N ILE A 161 16.23 -3.66 -14.56
CA ILE A 161 16.47 -2.35 -15.16
C ILE A 161 17.18 -2.52 -16.50
N VAL A 162 16.66 -1.87 -17.55
CA VAL A 162 17.25 -1.86 -18.88
C VAL A 162 17.51 -0.42 -19.32
N ASP A 163 18.72 -0.19 -19.84
CA ASP A 163 19.15 1.11 -20.35
C ASP A 163 18.52 1.39 -21.72
N THR A 164 17.83 2.52 -21.84
CA THR A 164 17.25 2.97 -23.10
C THR A 164 18.13 3.93 -23.88
N GLU A 165 19.23 4.43 -23.28
CA GLU A 165 20.11 5.46 -23.84
C GLU A 165 19.35 6.74 -24.29
N GLY A 166 18.07 6.90 -23.91
CA GLY A 166 17.17 7.92 -24.44
C GLY A 166 16.79 7.76 -25.92
N LEU A 167 16.98 6.58 -26.50
CA LEU A 167 16.75 6.30 -27.91
C LEU A 167 15.49 5.43 -28.12
N PRO A 168 14.55 5.82 -29.02
CA PRO A 168 13.31 5.06 -29.23
C PRO A 168 13.52 3.60 -29.64
N GLU A 169 14.50 3.34 -30.51
CA GLU A 169 14.85 1.99 -30.97
C GLU A 169 15.34 1.09 -29.82
N ARG A 170 16.15 1.66 -28.92
CA ARG A 170 16.62 0.95 -27.72
C ARG A 170 15.47 0.70 -26.75
N GLY A 171 14.53 1.64 -26.61
CA GLY A 171 13.31 1.43 -25.82
C GLY A 171 12.46 0.27 -26.33
N THR A 172 12.25 0.17 -27.65
CA THR A 172 11.51 -0.96 -28.24
C THR A 172 12.21 -2.29 -27.97
N ALA A 173 13.53 -2.38 -28.20
CA ALA A 173 14.29 -3.60 -27.93
C ALA A 173 14.32 -3.97 -26.43
N ALA A 174 14.42 -2.97 -25.56
CA ALA A 174 14.37 -3.15 -24.11
C ALA A 174 13.01 -3.70 -23.66
N MET A 175 11.91 -3.16 -24.19
CA MET A 175 10.55 -3.65 -23.92
C MET A 175 10.39 -5.10 -24.40
N GLU A 176 10.84 -5.40 -25.62
CA GLU A 176 10.78 -6.76 -26.17
C GLU A 176 11.55 -7.76 -25.30
N ARG A 177 12.76 -7.41 -24.86
CA ARG A 177 13.54 -8.22 -23.92
C ARG A 177 12.81 -8.43 -22.59
N LEU A 178 12.27 -7.36 -22.01
CA LEU A 178 11.56 -7.43 -20.72
C LEU A 178 10.34 -8.36 -20.79
N ILE A 179 9.61 -8.34 -21.91
CA ILE A 179 8.43 -9.19 -22.12
C ILE A 179 8.83 -10.63 -22.42
N THR A 180 9.76 -10.84 -23.36
CA THR A 180 10.01 -12.18 -23.93
C THR A 180 11.01 -13.00 -23.13
N GLU A 181 12.09 -12.40 -22.66
CA GLU A 181 13.16 -13.06 -21.93
C GLU A 181 12.90 -13.02 -20.41
N GLU A 182 12.67 -11.81 -19.89
CA GLU A 182 12.59 -11.56 -18.45
C GLU A 182 11.20 -11.88 -17.88
N LYS A 183 10.18 -11.91 -18.74
CA LYS A 183 8.78 -12.24 -18.40
C LYS A 183 8.24 -11.39 -17.25
N VAL A 184 8.52 -10.11 -17.28
CA VAL A 184 8.06 -9.16 -16.25
C VAL A 184 6.55 -8.98 -16.32
N VAL A 185 5.91 -8.77 -15.17
CA VAL A 185 4.43 -8.60 -15.11
C VAL A 185 4.00 -7.17 -15.40
N ALA A 186 4.92 -6.22 -15.25
CA ALA A 186 4.72 -4.81 -15.54
C ALA A 186 6.07 -4.17 -15.87
N VAL A 187 6.02 -3.05 -16.59
CA VAL A 187 7.18 -2.19 -16.87
C VAL A 187 6.89 -0.79 -16.36
N VAL A 188 7.86 -0.20 -15.65
CA VAL A 188 7.76 1.15 -15.10
C VAL A 188 8.86 2.07 -15.64
N GLY A 189 8.62 3.37 -15.50
CA GLY A 189 9.58 4.41 -15.86
C GLY A 189 9.39 4.97 -17.26
N GLU A 190 10.53 5.00 -17.96
CA GLU A 190 10.91 5.83 -19.10
C GLU A 190 10.83 7.35 -18.87
N TYR A 191 11.95 8.03 -19.13
CA TYR A 191 12.09 9.47 -18.92
C TYR A 191 11.72 10.26 -20.18
N HIS A 192 12.10 9.74 -21.34
CA HIS A 192 11.94 10.42 -22.61
C HIS A 192 10.65 10.00 -23.29
N SER A 193 9.75 10.95 -23.51
CA SER A 193 8.43 10.68 -24.11
C SER A 193 8.52 9.97 -25.47
N ALA A 194 9.53 10.30 -26.29
CA ALA A 194 9.73 9.64 -27.58
C ALA A 194 10.03 8.14 -27.45
N VAL A 195 10.72 7.74 -26.38
CA VAL A 195 11.01 6.35 -26.06
C VAL A 195 9.77 5.65 -25.49
N GLY A 196 9.06 6.32 -24.57
CA GLY A 196 7.83 5.78 -23.99
C GLY A 196 6.71 5.53 -25.00
N LEU A 197 6.67 6.30 -26.10
CA LEU A 197 5.69 6.10 -27.17
C LEU A 197 5.97 4.86 -28.04
N THR A 198 7.24 4.45 -28.16
CA THR A 198 7.64 3.28 -28.96
C THR A 198 7.78 2.02 -28.12
N ALA A 199 8.01 2.14 -26.82
CA ALA A 199 8.06 1.05 -25.85
C ALA A 199 6.66 0.76 -25.26
N LYS A 200 5.73 0.25 -26.07
CA LYS A 200 4.37 -0.10 -25.67
C LYS A 200 3.92 -1.44 -26.26
#